data_AF-A0A938RNY6-F1
#
_entry.id   AF-A0A938RNY6-F1
#
_cell.length_a   1.000
_cell.length_b   1.000
_cell.length_c   1.000
_cell.angle_alpha   90.00
_cell.angle_beta   90.00
_cell.angle_gamma   90.00
#
_symmetry.space_group_name_H-M   'P 1'
#
loop_
_entity.id
_entity.type
_entity.pdbx_description
1 polymer ?
#
loop_
_entity_poly.entity_id
_entity_poly.type
_entity_poly.pdbx_seq_one_letter_code
_entity_poly.pdbx_strand_id
1 'polypeptide(L)'
;MPENRNPILGYFFNIISLIGMILAVVATSLIIVLLSVELITGVESPYLGILVYFIFPTMLILGLLLVPVGAYRVRSQRRMQAPETISPYPDLDLNDRHTRRLFVVFILGTVVFVVIISIAAVKGYHFTESSDFCGKLCHTVMTPEHTAWSNSPHARVRCVECHIGPGAEWYVKAKISGLKQIYAVLAHTYAVPIETPITNLRPARDICERCHWPEKFYSGRQRVFYHYAPDEKNTPRETNMLINIGGTPKTPTAMGIHWHIGSEVYYIAKDRKRLEIPYVAVKDKSGKLTEFHDEYEPLSKEEIAKGEKRLMDCLDCHNRPSHIYRSPGREMDENIVSGHIDPSLPYIK
;
A
#
# COMPACT_ATOMS: atom_id res chain seq x y z
N MET A 1 11.95 58.52 28.52
CA MET A 1 12.28 58.67 27.08
C MET A 1 12.62 57.29 26.52
N PRO A 2 12.12 56.93 25.32
CA PRO A 2 10.84 56.26 25.13
C PRO A 2 10.85 54.80 25.64
N GLU A 3 9.94 54.53 26.56
CA GLU A 3 9.57 53.20 27.03
C GLU A 3 8.53 52.64 26.05
N ASN A 4 9.01 52.06 24.95
CA ASN A 4 8.14 51.55 23.88
C ASN A 4 8.71 50.26 23.28
N ARG A 5 9.08 49.31 24.14
CA ARG A 5 9.38 47.93 23.72
C ARG A 5 8.19 47.05 24.05
N ASN A 6 7.37 46.77 23.03
CA ASN A 6 6.18 45.92 23.10
C ASN A 6 6.40 44.67 23.98
N PRO A 7 5.70 44.55 25.12
CA PRO A 7 5.91 43.45 26.07
C PRO A 7 5.62 42.08 25.44
N ILE A 8 4.68 42.03 24.48
CA ILE A 8 4.27 40.81 23.76
C ILE A 8 5.38 40.28 22.85
N LEU A 9 5.98 41.15 22.02
CA LEU A 9 7.10 40.76 21.13
C LEU A 9 8.31 40.27 21.93
N GLY A 10 8.54 40.87 23.10
CA GLY A 10 9.62 40.49 24.02
C GLY A 10 9.56 39.05 24.53
N TYR A 11 8.42 38.35 24.42
CA TYR A 11 8.29 36.92 24.77
C TYR A 11 8.75 36.00 23.63
N PHE A 12 8.57 36.41 22.37
CA PHE A 12 8.94 35.62 21.20
C PHE A 12 10.44 35.74 20.83
N PHE A 13 11.14 36.74 21.36
CA PHE A 13 12.60 36.89 21.21
C PHE A 13 13.36 35.99 22.20
N ASN A 14 13.28 34.68 21.99
CA ASN A 14 14.07 33.69 22.70
C ASN A 14 14.56 32.61 21.73
N ILE A 15 15.60 31.87 22.12
CA ILE A 15 16.25 30.88 21.26
C ILE A 15 15.26 29.82 20.77
N ILE A 16 14.34 29.35 21.63
CA ILE A 16 13.36 28.30 21.29
C ILE A 16 12.38 28.80 20.22
N SER A 17 11.79 29.99 20.43
CA SER A 17 10.88 30.59 19.46
C SER A 17 11.60 30.97 18.16
N LEU A 18 12.86 31.41 18.22
CA LEU A 18 13.66 31.73 17.05
C LEU A 18 13.95 30.48 16.20
N ILE A 19 14.36 29.38 16.83
CA ILE A 19 14.53 28.08 16.16
C ILE A 19 13.20 27.66 15.52
N GLY A 20 12.08 27.77 16.24
CA GLY A 20 10.76 27.45 15.72
C GLY A 20 10.39 28.26 14.47
N MET A 21 10.63 29.57 14.48
CA MET A 21 10.40 30.46 13.34
C MET A 21 11.29 30.10 12.14
N ILE A 22 12.59 29.85 12.37
CA ILE A 22 13.52 29.45 11.30
C ILE A 22 13.06 28.13 10.66
N LEU A 23 12.74 27.12 11.47
CA LEU A 23 12.24 25.84 10.97
C LEU A 23 10.97 25.99 10.14
N ALA A 24 10.01 26.78 10.62
CA ALA A 24 8.76 27.03 9.90
C ALA A 24 8.97 27.74 8.55
N VAL A 25 9.82 28.79 8.52
CA VAL A 25 10.11 29.55 7.29
C VAL A 25 10.86 28.68 6.28
N VAL A 26 11.89 27.96 6.73
CA VAL A 26 12.68 27.07 5.86
C VAL A 26 11.81 25.94 5.33
N ALA A 27 11.00 25.30 6.18
CA ALA A 27 10.07 24.25 5.77
C ALA A 27 9.10 24.74 4.70
N THR A 28 8.45 25.87 4.96
CA THR A 28 7.47 26.47 4.05
C THR A 28 8.10 26.79 2.71
N SER A 29 9.28 27.40 2.72
CA SER A 29 10.02 27.76 1.50
C SER A 29 10.39 26.52 0.67
N LEU A 30 10.91 25.48 1.33
CA LEU A 30 11.27 24.23 0.67
C LEU A 30 10.05 23.50 0.10
N ILE A 31 8.93 23.46 0.83
CA ILE A 31 7.68 22.88 0.33
C ILE A 31 7.22 23.62 -0.93
N ILE A 32 7.17 24.95 -0.90
CA ILE A 32 6.71 25.76 -2.03
C ILE A 32 7.63 25.56 -3.25
N VAL A 33 8.95 25.62 -3.05
CA VAL A 33 9.91 25.45 -4.14
C VAL A 33 9.80 24.07 -4.78
N LEU A 34 9.78 23.01 -3.97
CA LEU A 34 9.77 21.65 -4.50
C LEU A 34 8.43 21.26 -5.12
N LEU A 35 7.30 21.72 -4.56
CA LEU A 35 6.00 21.58 -5.21
C LEU A 35 5.95 22.33 -6.54
N SER A 36 6.57 23.51 -6.61
CA SER A 36 6.66 24.28 -7.86
C SER A 36 7.52 23.55 -8.89
N VAL A 37 8.65 22.97 -8.48
CA VAL A 37 9.52 22.16 -9.37
C VAL A 37 8.76 20.95 -9.89
N GLU A 38 8.06 20.21 -9.03
CA GLU A 38 7.23 19.06 -9.43
C GLU A 38 6.16 19.49 -10.44
N LEU A 39 5.46 20.61 -10.19
CA LEU A 39 4.42 21.13 -11.07
C LEU A 39 4.97 21.57 -12.44
N ILE A 40 6.15 22.19 -12.48
CA ILE A 40 6.76 22.72 -13.71
C ILE A 40 7.42 21.60 -14.53
N THR A 41 8.13 20.69 -13.87
CA THR A 41 8.97 19.68 -14.53
C THR A 41 8.22 18.36 -14.79
N GLY A 42 7.16 18.08 -14.03
CA GLY A 42 6.46 16.79 -14.05
C GLY A 42 7.32 15.62 -13.54
N VAL A 43 8.51 15.88 -12.99
CA VAL A 43 9.41 14.84 -12.50
C VAL A 43 8.94 14.37 -11.12
N GLU A 44 8.43 13.15 -11.07
CA GLU A 44 8.09 12.48 -9.82
C GLU A 44 9.29 11.65 -9.32
N SER A 45 9.76 11.95 -8.11
CA SER A 45 10.82 11.19 -7.44
C SER A 45 10.31 10.70 -6.08
N PRO A 46 10.39 9.39 -5.78
CA PRO A 46 9.95 8.86 -4.49
C PRO A 46 10.63 9.53 -3.29
N TYR A 47 11.90 9.90 -3.42
CA TYR A 47 12.65 10.56 -2.35
C TYR A 47 12.22 12.01 -2.12
N LEU A 48 11.96 12.74 -3.22
CA LEU A 48 11.41 14.10 -3.11
C LEU A 48 10.01 14.07 -2.50
N GLY A 49 9.18 13.07 -2.85
CA GLY A 49 7.87 12.87 -2.25
C GLY A 49 7.91 12.71 -0.74
N ILE A 50 8.86 11.93 -0.19
CA ILE A 50 9.03 11.84 1.28
C ILE A 50 9.36 13.20 1.89
N LEU A 51 10.30 13.93 1.29
CA LEU A 51 10.74 15.21 1.83
C LEU A 51 9.59 16.23 1.87
N VAL A 52 8.90 16.38 0.74
CA VAL A 52 7.86 17.39 0.55
C VAL A 52 6.57 17.07 1.29
N TYR A 53 6.17 15.80 1.36
CA TYR A 53 4.87 15.43 1.91
C TYR A 53 4.91 14.99 3.38
N PHE A 54 6.09 14.64 3.92
CA PHE A 54 6.22 14.17 5.30
C PHE A 54 7.24 14.98 6.11
N ILE A 55 8.50 15.06 5.65
CA ILE A 55 9.59 15.65 6.46
C ILE A 55 9.38 17.14 6.65
N PHE A 56 9.20 17.92 5.58
CA PHE A 56 9.02 19.37 5.70
C PHE A 56 7.70 19.77 6.35
N PRO A 57 6.55 19.12 6.09
CA PRO A 57 5.33 19.38 6.85
C PRO A 57 5.50 19.09 8.35
N THR A 58 6.18 18.01 8.71
CA THR A 58 6.50 17.71 10.12
C THR A 58 7.40 18.79 10.72
N MET A 59 8.44 19.22 9.99
CA MET A 59 9.33 20.31 10.39
C MET A 59 8.56 21.62 10.57
N LEU A 60 7.60 21.93 9.70
CA LEU A 60 6.73 23.10 9.79
C LEU A 60 5.86 23.06 11.04
N ILE A 61 5.18 21.92 11.28
CA ILE A 61 4.32 21.74 12.46
C ILE A 61 5.14 21.86 13.74
N LEU A 62 6.27 21.16 13.84
CA LEU A 62 7.15 21.24 15.01
C LEU A 62 7.70 22.66 15.20
N GLY A 63 8.12 23.33 14.13
CA GLY A 63 8.56 24.72 14.16
C GLY A 63 7.49 25.65 14.72
N LEU A 64 6.26 25.54 14.21
CA LEU A 64 5.13 26.35 14.67
C LEU A 64 4.70 26.03 16.11
N LEU A 65 4.88 24.80 16.60
CA LEU A 65 4.64 24.44 18.00
C LEU A 65 5.72 24.99 18.95
N LEU A 66 6.98 25.07 18.51
CA LEU A 66 8.07 25.63 19.32
C LEU A 66 7.91 27.13 19.57
N VAL A 67 7.30 27.87 18.65
CA VAL A 67 7.06 29.32 18.78
C VAL A 67 6.25 29.67 20.05
N PRO A 68 5.01 29.17 20.26
CA PRO A 68 4.24 29.43 21.46
C PRO A 68 4.84 28.78 22.71
N VAL A 69 5.51 27.62 22.61
CA VAL A 69 6.19 26.99 23.75
C VAL A 69 7.32 27.87 24.29
N GLY A 70 8.14 28.43 23.41
CA GLY A 70 9.20 29.37 23.79
C GLY A 70 8.62 30.64 24.43
N ALA A 71 7.58 31.21 23.83
CA ALA A 71 6.90 32.40 24.36
C ALA A 71 6.26 32.14 25.73
N TYR A 72 5.60 30.99 25.90
CA TYR A 72 5.01 30.57 27.17
C TYR A 72 6.07 30.38 28.26
N ARG A 73 7.20 29.74 27.93
CA ARG A 73 8.30 29.55 28.88
C ARG A 73 8.86 30.88 29.38
N VAL A 74 9.14 31.82 28.48
CA VAL A 74 9.67 33.15 28.86
C VAL A 74 8.64 33.94 29.66
N ARG A 75 7.36 33.90 29.27
CA ARG A 75 6.28 34.54 30.01
C ARG A 75 6.13 33.94 31.42
N SER A 76 6.17 32.62 31.55
CA SER A 76 6.11 31.90 32.83
C SER A 76 7.26 32.29 33.75
N GLN A 77 8.50 32.29 33.24
CA GLN A 77 9.68 32.73 33.99
C GLN A 77 9.57 34.18 34.47
N ARG A 78 9.15 35.10 33.59
CA ARG A 78 8.97 36.51 33.96
C ARG A 78 7.85 36.71 34.97
N ARG A 79 6.77 35.93 34.89
CA ARG A 79 5.66 35.97 35.86
C ARG A 79 6.06 35.42 37.23
N MET A 80 6.93 34.40 37.29
CA MET A 80 7.51 33.93 38.56
C MET A 80 8.36 35.02 39.24
N GLN A 81 9.02 35.88 38.46
CA GLN A 81 9.85 36.97 38.98
C GLN A 81 9.05 38.23 39.34
N ALA A 82 7.95 38.50 38.64
CA ALA A 82 7.08 39.65 38.89
C ALA A 82 5.59 39.29 38.67
N PRO A 83 4.95 38.61 39.63
CA PRO A 83 3.60 38.09 39.46
C PRO A 83 2.51 39.18 39.42
N GLU A 84 2.75 40.35 40.02
CA GLU A 84 1.78 41.45 40.08
C GLU A 84 1.76 42.33 38.82
N THR A 85 2.82 42.32 38.01
CA THR A 85 2.95 43.19 36.83
C THR A 85 2.55 42.52 35.52
N ILE A 86 2.35 41.19 35.52
CA ILE A 86 2.01 40.41 34.33
C ILE A 86 0.64 39.77 34.51
N SER A 87 -0.33 40.24 33.71
CA SER A 87 -1.72 39.73 33.69
C SER A 87 -1.77 38.21 33.54
N PRO A 88 -2.72 37.52 34.21
CA PRO A 88 -2.89 36.06 34.10
C PRO A 88 -3.13 35.58 32.67
N TYR A 89 -3.82 36.36 31.84
CA TYR A 89 -4.12 36.05 30.44
C TYR A 89 -3.59 37.14 29.49
N PRO A 90 -3.31 36.82 28.22
CA PRO A 90 -2.97 37.82 27.22
C PRO A 90 -4.16 38.77 26.97
N ASP A 91 -3.91 40.08 26.96
CA ASP A 91 -4.94 41.06 26.63
C ASP A 91 -5.16 41.10 25.10
N LEU A 92 -6.38 40.78 24.65
CA LEU A 92 -6.77 40.78 23.25
C LEU A 92 -7.66 41.99 22.93
N ASP A 93 -7.08 43.20 22.92
CA ASP A 93 -7.79 44.40 22.50
C ASP A 93 -7.61 44.67 21.00
N LEU A 94 -8.64 44.36 20.19
CA LEU A 94 -8.64 44.57 18.74
C LEU A 94 -8.83 46.05 18.32
N ASN A 95 -9.17 46.94 19.26
CA ASN A 95 -9.23 48.37 18.98
C ASN A 95 -7.82 48.96 18.82
N ASP A 96 -6.85 48.41 19.55
CA ASP A 96 -5.45 48.75 19.38
C ASP A 96 -4.94 48.36 17.97
N ARG A 97 -4.28 49.30 17.29
CA ARG A 97 -3.81 49.14 15.91
C ARG A 97 -2.78 48.03 15.79
N HIS A 98 -1.95 47.82 16.81
CA HIS A 98 -0.88 46.83 16.79
C HIS A 98 -1.42 45.41 17.03
N THR A 99 -2.25 45.23 18.05
CA THR A 99 -2.95 43.95 18.30
C THR A 99 -3.82 43.56 17.11
N ARG A 100 -4.53 44.51 16.48
CA ARG A 100 -5.29 44.26 15.24
C ARG A 100 -4.41 43.79 14.09
N ARG A 101 -3.25 44.40 13.86
CA ARG A 101 -2.30 43.99 12.81
C ARG A 101 -1.74 42.59 13.06
N LEU A 102 -1.32 42.29 14.29
CA LEU A 102 -0.83 40.97 14.66
C LEU A 102 -1.92 39.91 14.49
N PHE A 103 -3.15 40.22 14.88
CA PHE A 103 -4.30 39.33 14.69
C PHE A 103 -4.55 39.05 13.21
N VAL A 104 -4.56 40.07 12.35
CA VAL A 104 -4.73 39.89 10.89
C VAL A 104 -3.60 39.05 10.29
N VAL A 105 -2.34 39.32 10.66
CA VAL A 105 -1.18 38.53 10.20
C VAL A 105 -1.27 37.08 10.67
N PHE A 106 -1.70 36.84 11.92
CA PHE A 106 -1.91 35.51 12.46
C PHE A 106 -3.00 34.75 11.70
N ILE A 107 -4.13 35.40 11.41
CA ILE A 107 -5.21 34.79 10.63
C ILE A 107 -4.74 34.46 9.21
N LEU A 108 -4.10 35.40 8.51
CA LEU A 108 -3.57 35.17 7.17
C LEU A 108 -2.52 34.04 7.15
N GLY A 109 -1.59 34.05 8.11
CA GLY A 109 -0.60 32.99 8.27
C GLY A 109 -1.23 31.63 8.55
N THR A 110 -2.30 31.58 9.35
CA THR A 110 -3.06 30.36 9.64
C THR A 110 -3.74 29.82 8.38
N VAL A 111 -4.37 30.69 7.59
CA VAL A 111 -4.99 30.29 6.30
C VAL A 111 -3.95 29.70 5.36
N VAL A 112 -2.79 30.36 5.20
CA VAL A 112 -1.69 29.85 4.36
C VAL A 112 -1.18 28.50 4.87
N PHE A 113 -0.96 28.38 6.19
CA PHE A 113 -0.54 27.12 6.81
C PHE A 113 -1.54 25.99 6.54
N VAL A 114 -2.84 26.22 6.75
CA VAL A 114 -3.89 25.22 6.51
C VAL A 114 -3.90 24.81 5.04
N VAL A 115 -3.78 25.76 4.11
CA VAL A 115 -3.72 25.45 2.67
C VAL A 115 -2.51 24.58 2.33
N ILE A 116 -1.31 24.97 2.79
CA ILE A 116 -0.07 24.22 2.52
C ILE A 116 -0.14 22.81 3.10
N ILE A 117 -0.55 22.67 4.36
CA ILE A 117 -0.68 21.37 5.01
C ILE A 117 -1.76 20.52 4.34
N SER A 118 -2.87 21.10 3.93
CA SER A 118 -3.93 20.36 3.22
C SER A 118 -3.43 19.83 1.88
N ILE A 119 -2.72 20.65 1.10
CA ILE A 119 -2.12 20.23 -0.17
C ILE A 119 -1.09 19.11 0.08
N ALA A 120 -0.18 19.30 1.04
CA ALA A 120 0.83 18.31 1.39
C ALA A 120 0.20 17.00 1.89
N ALA A 121 -0.88 17.05 2.65
CA ALA A 121 -1.59 15.88 3.15
C ALA A 121 -2.28 15.11 2.01
N VAL A 122 -2.96 15.79 1.09
CA VAL A 122 -3.61 15.15 -0.07
C VAL A 122 -2.58 14.56 -1.03
N LYS A 123 -1.52 15.30 -1.34
CA LYS A 123 -0.41 14.80 -2.16
C LYS A 123 0.31 13.63 -1.48
N GLY A 124 0.58 13.73 -0.19
CA GLY A 124 1.16 12.65 0.62
C GLY A 124 0.28 11.40 0.67
N TYR A 125 -1.04 11.59 0.75
CA TYR A 125 -2.01 10.50 0.62
C TYR A 125 -1.85 9.77 -0.72
N HIS A 126 -1.94 10.49 -1.84
CA HIS A 126 -1.79 9.88 -3.17
C HIS A 126 -0.40 9.26 -3.38
N PHE A 127 0.64 9.90 -2.87
CA PHE A 127 2.00 9.39 -2.95
C PHE A 127 2.14 8.04 -2.25
N THR A 128 1.64 7.92 -1.01
CA THR A 128 1.68 6.66 -0.25
C THR A 128 0.73 5.58 -0.75
N GLU A 129 -0.01 5.86 -1.82
CA GLU A 129 -0.86 4.91 -2.54
C GLU A 129 -0.34 4.61 -3.96
N SER A 130 0.80 5.19 -4.35
CA SER A 130 1.40 4.96 -5.65
C SER A 130 2.19 3.65 -5.68
N SER A 131 2.29 3.04 -6.86
CA SER A 131 3.17 1.87 -7.07
C SER A 131 4.64 2.22 -6.82
N ASP A 132 5.02 3.48 -7.03
CA ASP A 132 6.38 3.96 -6.81
C ASP A 132 6.74 3.99 -5.33
N PHE A 133 5.83 4.46 -4.47
CA PHE A 133 6.02 4.38 -3.02
C PHE A 133 6.12 2.92 -2.54
N CYS A 134 5.19 2.07 -2.96
CA CYS A 134 5.16 0.68 -2.53
C CYS A 134 6.35 -0.14 -3.06
N GLY A 135 6.77 0.09 -4.30
CA GLY A 135 7.70 -0.78 -5.02
C GLY A 135 9.14 -0.29 -5.10
N LYS A 136 9.36 1.03 -5.12
CA LYS A 136 10.69 1.62 -5.35
C LYS A 136 11.34 2.16 -4.08
N LEU A 137 10.55 2.49 -3.06
CA LEU A 137 11.08 3.11 -1.84
C LEU A 137 11.90 2.14 -0.98
N CYS A 138 11.36 0.93 -0.76
CA CYS A 138 12.05 -0.15 -0.07
C CYS A 138 12.80 -1.03 -1.07
N HIS A 139 13.89 -0.51 -1.63
CA HIS A 139 14.64 -1.09 -2.75
C HIS A 139 15.22 -2.49 -2.51
N THR A 140 15.38 -2.97 -1.27
CA THR A 140 15.84 -4.34 -1.01
C THR A 140 14.69 -5.33 -0.94
N VAL A 141 13.66 -5.00 -0.16
CA VAL A 141 12.56 -5.92 0.15
C VAL A 141 11.53 -5.98 -0.97
N MET A 142 11.25 -4.85 -1.62
CA MET A 142 10.15 -4.74 -2.58
C MET A 142 10.57 -4.89 -4.05
N THR A 143 11.87 -4.84 -4.36
CA THR A 143 12.35 -4.94 -5.76
C THR A 143 11.90 -6.23 -6.46
N PRO A 144 11.98 -7.43 -5.86
CA PRO A 144 11.49 -8.64 -6.52
C PRO A 144 9.99 -8.56 -6.85
N GLU A 145 9.18 -8.10 -5.89
CA GLU A 145 7.73 -7.99 -6.04
C GLU A 145 7.34 -6.91 -7.06
N HIS A 146 8.01 -5.76 -7.04
CA HIS A 146 7.79 -4.68 -8.01
C HIS A 146 8.21 -5.08 -9.43
N THR A 147 9.32 -5.82 -9.57
CA THR A 147 9.79 -6.33 -10.87
C THR A 147 8.83 -7.37 -11.44
N ALA A 148 8.33 -8.28 -10.60
CA ALA A 148 7.32 -9.24 -11.02
C ALA A 148 6.01 -8.54 -11.42
N TRP A 149 5.59 -7.52 -10.65
CA TRP A 149 4.42 -6.70 -10.96
C TRP A 149 4.56 -5.95 -12.29
N SER A 150 5.69 -5.29 -12.54
CA SER A 150 5.93 -4.52 -13.77
C SER A 150 5.94 -5.38 -15.03
N ASN A 151 6.24 -6.68 -14.89
CA ASN A 151 6.22 -7.66 -15.99
C ASN A 151 4.91 -8.48 -16.04
N SER A 152 3.90 -8.11 -15.26
CA SER A 152 2.63 -8.83 -15.20
C SER A 152 1.54 -8.17 -16.05
N PRO A 153 0.42 -8.87 -16.35
CA PRO A 153 -0.76 -8.27 -16.95
C PRO A 153 -1.37 -7.11 -16.13
N HIS A 154 -1.01 -6.98 -14.86
CA HIS A 154 -1.48 -5.94 -13.94
C HIS A 154 -0.46 -4.82 -13.72
N ALA A 155 0.58 -4.70 -14.55
CA ALA A 155 1.63 -3.68 -14.43
C ALA A 155 1.13 -2.20 -14.48
N ARG A 156 -0.15 -1.99 -14.80
CA ARG A 156 -0.81 -0.67 -14.78
C ARG A 156 -1.90 -0.53 -13.72
N VAL A 157 -2.07 -1.53 -12.87
CA VAL A 157 -2.97 -1.50 -11.72
C VAL A 157 -2.14 -1.15 -10.49
N ARG A 158 -2.49 -0.07 -9.78
CA ARG A 158 -1.74 0.39 -8.60
C ARG A 158 -1.76 -0.70 -7.52
N CYS A 159 -0.66 -0.83 -6.76
CA CYS A 159 -0.56 -1.82 -5.68
C CYS A 159 -1.75 -1.75 -4.71
N VAL A 160 -2.23 -0.54 -4.40
CA VAL A 160 -3.32 -0.31 -3.46
C VAL A 160 -4.68 -0.79 -3.95
N GLU A 161 -4.91 -0.91 -5.26
CA GLU A 161 -6.18 -1.44 -5.78
C GLU A 161 -6.38 -2.89 -5.33
N CYS A 162 -5.28 -3.64 -5.15
CA CYS A 162 -5.30 -5.01 -4.67
C CYS A 162 -4.97 -5.17 -3.19
N HIS A 163 -4.00 -4.43 -2.66
CA HIS A 163 -3.50 -4.65 -1.28
C HIS A 163 -4.21 -3.83 -0.20
N ILE A 164 -4.97 -2.80 -0.56
CA ILE A 164 -5.72 -1.95 0.37
C ILE A 164 -7.21 -1.96 0.02
N GLY A 165 -7.54 -1.65 -1.24
CA GLY A 165 -8.89 -1.40 -1.73
C GLY A 165 -9.47 -0.09 -1.17
N PRO A 166 -10.63 0.38 -1.64
CA PRO A 166 -11.19 1.65 -1.16
C PRO A 166 -11.84 1.51 0.21
N GLY A 167 -12.12 2.66 0.83
CA GLY A 167 -12.86 2.77 2.08
C GLY A 167 -11.96 3.14 3.25
N ALA A 168 -12.46 4.02 4.12
CA ALA A 168 -11.68 4.61 5.21
C ALA A 168 -11.15 3.57 6.21
N GLU A 169 -11.92 2.51 6.49
CA GLU A 169 -11.51 1.46 7.43
C GLU A 169 -10.24 0.72 6.96
N TRP A 170 -10.22 0.31 5.69
CA TRP A 170 -9.11 -0.43 5.12
C TRP A 170 -7.89 0.45 4.87
N TYR A 171 -8.13 1.72 4.55
CA TYR A 171 -7.09 2.73 4.56
C TYR A 171 -6.37 2.81 5.91
N VAL A 172 -7.12 2.97 7.03
CA VAL A 172 -6.53 3.06 8.37
C VAL A 172 -5.78 1.76 8.74
N LYS A 173 -6.40 0.59 8.49
CA LYS A 173 -5.76 -0.72 8.71
C LYS A 173 -4.44 -0.83 7.95
N ALA A 174 -4.43 -0.43 6.69
CA ALA A 174 -3.23 -0.48 5.85
C ALA A 174 -2.12 0.45 6.35
N LYS A 175 -2.45 1.68 6.80
CA LYS A 175 -1.42 2.59 7.36
C LYS A 175 -0.84 2.08 8.68
N ILE A 176 -1.66 1.51 9.57
CA ILE A 176 -1.17 0.88 10.81
C ILE A 176 -0.29 -0.34 10.49
N SER A 177 -0.70 -1.18 9.53
CA SER A 177 0.12 -2.30 9.07
C SER A 177 1.43 -1.82 8.43
N GLY A 178 1.38 -0.73 7.66
CA GLY A 178 2.55 -0.10 7.04
C GLY A 178 3.57 0.37 8.08
N LEU A 179 3.13 0.96 9.20
CA LEU A 179 4.04 1.33 10.31
C LEU A 179 4.76 0.10 10.88
N LYS A 180 4.06 -1.03 11.03
CA LYS A 180 4.68 -2.30 11.47
C LYS A 180 5.69 -2.82 10.45
N GLN A 181 5.40 -2.68 9.15
CA GLN A 181 6.32 -3.07 8.08
C GLN A 181 7.56 -2.18 8.05
N ILE A 182 7.42 -0.87 8.22
CA ILE A 182 8.56 0.06 8.34
C ILE A 182 9.46 -0.38 9.51
N TYR A 183 8.86 -0.66 10.67
CA TYR A 183 9.61 -1.18 11.82
C TYR A 183 10.31 -2.51 11.50
N ALA A 184 9.62 -3.46 10.86
CA ALA A 184 10.20 -4.75 10.50
C ALA A 184 11.39 -4.61 9.53
N VAL A 185 11.32 -3.66 8.59
CA VAL A 185 12.42 -3.34 7.68
C VAL A 185 13.59 -2.72 8.44
N LEU A 186 13.35 -1.74 9.31
CA LEU A 186 14.40 -1.09 10.11
C LEU A 186 15.07 -2.06 11.11
N ALA A 187 14.31 -2.98 11.67
CA ALA A 187 14.78 -3.97 12.63
C ALA A 187 15.28 -5.27 11.97
N HIS A 188 15.19 -5.39 10.64
CA HIS A 188 15.52 -6.61 9.88
C HIS A 188 14.81 -7.88 10.38
N THR A 189 13.55 -7.76 10.81
CA THR A 189 12.76 -8.88 11.39
C THR A 189 11.74 -9.48 10.43
N TYR A 190 11.86 -9.20 9.12
CA TYR A 190 10.97 -9.74 8.10
C TYR A 190 11.45 -11.10 7.58
N ALA A 191 10.49 -11.96 7.18
CA ALA A 191 10.80 -13.27 6.61
C ALA A 191 11.24 -13.17 5.15
N VAL A 192 12.21 -14.00 4.75
CA VAL A 192 12.64 -14.19 3.36
C VAL A 192 12.63 -15.70 3.06
N PRO A 193 11.81 -16.19 2.11
CA PRO A 193 10.89 -15.45 1.24
C PRO A 193 9.62 -14.97 1.97
N ILE A 194 8.89 -14.02 1.36
CA ILE A 194 7.57 -13.60 1.84
C ILE A 194 6.61 -14.81 1.78
N GLU A 195 6.12 -15.22 2.95
CA GLU A 195 5.25 -16.39 3.07
C GLU A 195 3.86 -16.15 2.44
N THR A 196 3.30 -17.22 1.87
CA THR A 196 1.88 -17.30 1.46
C THR A 196 1.23 -18.46 2.21
N PRO A 197 -0.06 -18.36 2.57
CA PRO A 197 -1.01 -17.29 2.24
C PRO A 197 -0.84 -16.04 3.11
N ILE A 198 -1.17 -14.86 2.56
CA ILE A 198 -1.17 -13.61 3.32
C ILE A 198 -2.46 -13.53 4.13
N THR A 199 -2.34 -13.39 5.45
CA THR A 199 -3.48 -13.50 6.38
C THR A 199 -4.27 -12.20 6.60
N ASN A 200 -3.72 -11.05 6.19
CA ASN A 200 -4.29 -9.73 6.46
C ASN A 200 -4.77 -8.99 5.20
N LEU A 201 -4.93 -9.69 4.07
CA LEU A 201 -5.58 -9.10 2.90
C LEU A 201 -7.11 -9.08 3.07
N ARG A 202 -7.74 -8.08 2.47
CA ARG A 202 -9.19 -8.02 2.29
C ARG A 202 -9.68 -9.25 1.49
N PRO A 203 -10.94 -9.71 1.66
CA PRO A 203 -11.50 -10.77 0.83
C PRO A 203 -11.25 -10.55 -0.66
N ALA A 204 -10.76 -11.58 -1.34
CA ALA A 204 -10.34 -11.47 -2.74
C ALA A 204 -11.50 -11.03 -3.65
N ARG A 205 -12.74 -11.45 -3.37
CA ARG A 205 -13.94 -11.07 -4.14
C ARG A 205 -14.14 -9.55 -4.19
N ASP A 206 -13.98 -8.85 -3.07
CA ASP A 206 -14.15 -7.40 -2.98
C ASP A 206 -13.14 -6.61 -3.82
N ILE A 207 -12.03 -7.23 -4.20
CA ILE A 207 -10.92 -6.65 -4.97
C ILE A 207 -11.03 -7.08 -6.42
N CYS A 208 -11.01 -8.40 -6.65
CA CYS A 208 -10.94 -8.99 -7.97
C CYS A 208 -12.19 -8.69 -8.79
N GLU A 209 -13.38 -8.75 -8.18
CA GLU A 209 -14.65 -8.64 -8.90
C GLU A 209 -14.97 -7.22 -9.39
N ARG A 210 -14.22 -6.21 -8.93
CA ARG A 210 -14.30 -4.84 -9.46
C ARG A 210 -13.90 -4.76 -10.93
N CYS A 211 -13.01 -5.67 -11.36
CA CYS A 211 -12.47 -5.72 -12.71
C CYS A 211 -12.79 -7.05 -13.42
N HIS A 212 -12.92 -8.14 -12.66
CA HIS A 212 -13.19 -9.49 -13.15
C HIS A 212 -14.61 -9.93 -12.83
N TRP A 213 -15.53 -9.79 -13.78
CA TRP A 213 -16.95 -10.03 -13.56
C TRP A 213 -17.34 -11.53 -13.60
N PRO A 214 -17.68 -12.18 -12.46
CA PRO A 214 -17.97 -13.62 -12.40
C PRO A 214 -19.13 -14.08 -13.28
N GLU A 215 -20.18 -13.26 -13.38
CA GLU A 215 -21.41 -13.60 -14.11
C GLU A 215 -21.24 -13.49 -15.63
N LYS A 216 -20.14 -12.89 -16.11
CA LYS A 216 -19.80 -12.86 -17.52
C LYS A 216 -19.21 -14.21 -17.93
N PHE A 217 -19.73 -14.76 -19.02
CA PHE A 217 -19.16 -15.96 -19.62
C PHE A 217 -17.88 -15.63 -20.39
N TYR A 218 -16.81 -16.37 -20.14
CA TYR A 218 -15.57 -16.29 -20.90
C TYR A 218 -15.39 -17.54 -21.76
N SER A 219 -15.12 -17.34 -23.05
CA SER A 219 -14.85 -18.43 -23.99
C SER A 219 -13.58 -19.21 -23.60
N GLY A 220 -13.46 -20.43 -24.10
CA GLY A 220 -12.24 -21.21 -23.96
C GLY A 220 -11.03 -20.47 -24.50
N ARG A 221 -9.88 -20.62 -23.84
CA ARG A 221 -8.62 -20.01 -24.24
C ARG A 221 -7.60 -21.09 -24.56
N GLN A 222 -7.08 -21.03 -25.78
CA GLN A 222 -5.95 -21.87 -26.16
C GLN A 222 -4.69 -21.44 -25.41
N ARG A 223 -3.98 -22.42 -24.85
CA ARG A 223 -2.68 -22.25 -24.20
C ARG A 223 -1.72 -23.28 -24.76
N VAL A 224 -0.59 -22.76 -25.25
CA VAL A 224 0.51 -23.57 -25.76
C VAL A 224 1.64 -23.50 -24.76
N PHE A 225 2.10 -24.67 -24.32
CA PHE A 225 3.24 -24.81 -23.43
C PHE A 225 4.39 -25.38 -24.26
N TYR A 226 5.43 -24.58 -24.40
CA TYR A 226 6.66 -24.98 -25.07
C TYR A 226 7.64 -25.54 -24.04
N HIS A 227 8.32 -26.62 -24.40
CA HIS A 227 9.35 -27.23 -23.60
C HIS A 227 10.49 -27.70 -24.48
N TYR A 228 11.71 -27.51 -24.02
CA TYR A 228 12.92 -28.00 -24.67
C TYR A 228 13.59 -28.99 -23.72
N ALA A 229 14.03 -30.14 -24.24
CA ALA A 229 14.79 -31.11 -23.47
C ALA A 229 16.23 -30.61 -23.23
N PRO A 230 16.86 -30.94 -22.08
CA PRO A 230 18.25 -30.61 -21.82
C PRO A 230 19.19 -31.60 -22.54
N ASP A 231 19.15 -31.59 -23.88
CA ASP A 231 20.00 -32.41 -24.75
C ASP A 231 20.75 -31.54 -25.78
N GLU A 232 21.68 -32.14 -26.51
CA GLU A 232 22.52 -31.41 -27.48
C GLU A 232 21.70 -30.66 -28.54
N LYS A 233 20.51 -31.17 -28.88
CA LYS A 233 19.65 -30.62 -29.93
C LYS A 233 18.58 -29.67 -29.38
N ASN A 234 18.49 -29.53 -28.07
CA ASN A 234 17.39 -28.89 -27.36
C ASN A 234 16.04 -29.39 -27.91
N THR A 235 15.78 -30.70 -27.86
CA THR A 235 14.63 -31.31 -28.54
C THR A 235 13.30 -30.63 -28.11
N PRO A 236 12.54 -30.04 -29.05
CA PRO A 236 11.32 -29.30 -28.72
C PRO A 236 10.12 -30.24 -28.48
N ARG A 237 9.28 -29.88 -27.52
CA ARG A 237 8.00 -30.50 -27.21
C ARG A 237 6.95 -29.42 -26.97
N GLU A 238 5.80 -29.58 -27.60
CA GLU A 238 4.64 -28.72 -27.41
C GLU A 238 3.52 -29.46 -26.68
N THR A 239 2.87 -28.80 -25.73
CA THR A 239 1.56 -29.20 -25.21
C THR A 239 0.54 -28.12 -25.52
N ASN A 240 -0.42 -28.43 -26.38
CA ASN A 240 -1.47 -27.50 -26.81
C ASN A 240 -2.78 -27.85 -26.11
N MET A 241 -3.30 -26.93 -25.29
CA MET A 241 -4.51 -27.15 -24.50
C MET A 241 -5.55 -26.08 -24.79
N LEU A 242 -6.81 -26.49 -24.97
CA LEU A 242 -7.95 -25.59 -24.89
C LEU A 242 -8.48 -25.59 -23.46
N ILE A 243 -8.26 -24.50 -22.73
CA ILE A 243 -8.76 -24.35 -21.37
C ILE A 243 -10.16 -23.76 -21.41
N ASN A 244 -11.16 -24.50 -20.96
CA ASN A 244 -12.53 -24.03 -20.83
C ASN A 244 -12.65 -23.11 -19.61
N ILE A 245 -12.64 -21.80 -19.83
CA ILE A 245 -12.67 -20.80 -18.76
C ILE A 245 -14.07 -20.73 -18.12
N GLY A 246 -15.11 -20.49 -18.92
CA GLY A 246 -16.48 -20.39 -18.44
C GLY A 246 -16.70 -19.17 -17.53
N GLY A 247 -17.66 -19.29 -16.62
CA GLY A 247 -18.04 -18.29 -15.62
C GLY A 247 -19.06 -18.90 -14.67
N THR A 248 -19.83 -18.08 -13.97
CA THR A 248 -20.96 -18.56 -13.16
C THR A 248 -21.92 -19.41 -14.02
N PRO A 249 -22.17 -20.68 -13.68
CA PRO A 249 -23.00 -21.56 -14.50
C PRO A 249 -24.43 -21.01 -14.62
N LYS A 250 -24.87 -20.76 -15.86
CA LYS A 250 -26.25 -20.34 -16.17
C LYS A 250 -27.18 -21.54 -16.41
N THR A 251 -26.62 -22.68 -16.77
CA THR A 251 -27.32 -23.95 -16.96
C THR A 251 -26.55 -25.08 -16.27
N PRO A 252 -27.18 -26.22 -15.95
CA PRO A 252 -26.48 -27.40 -15.42
C PRO A 252 -25.39 -27.94 -16.34
N THR A 253 -25.46 -27.63 -17.63
CA THR A 253 -24.51 -28.01 -18.68
C THR A 253 -23.43 -26.97 -18.94
N ALA A 254 -23.47 -25.81 -18.28
CA ALA A 254 -22.45 -24.79 -18.45
C ALA A 254 -21.14 -25.29 -17.81
N MET A 255 -20.16 -25.59 -18.67
CA MET A 255 -18.86 -26.13 -18.27
C MET A 255 -17.78 -25.04 -18.24
N GLY A 256 -16.81 -25.20 -17.35
CA GLY A 256 -15.62 -24.36 -17.29
C GLY A 256 -15.03 -24.32 -15.88
N ILE A 257 -13.74 -24.00 -15.77
CA ILE A 257 -13.06 -23.98 -14.47
C ILE A 257 -13.69 -23.00 -13.49
N HIS A 258 -14.27 -21.88 -13.96
CA HIS A 258 -14.96 -20.89 -13.10
C HIS A 258 -16.37 -21.31 -12.64
N TRP A 259 -16.75 -22.58 -12.68
CA TRP A 259 -18.05 -22.97 -12.12
C TRP A 259 -18.16 -22.68 -10.61
N HIS A 260 -17.02 -22.79 -9.90
CA HIS A 260 -16.93 -22.68 -8.45
C HIS A 260 -17.12 -21.26 -7.92
N ILE A 261 -16.92 -20.20 -8.72
CA ILE A 261 -17.23 -18.81 -8.29
C ILE A 261 -18.73 -18.54 -8.26
N GLY A 262 -19.52 -19.38 -8.95
CA GLY A 262 -20.98 -19.35 -8.93
C GLY A 262 -21.64 -20.19 -7.84
N SER A 263 -20.85 -20.91 -7.05
CA SER A 263 -21.28 -21.82 -5.99
C SER A 263 -20.49 -21.55 -4.70
N GLU A 264 -20.96 -22.01 -3.56
CA GLU A 264 -20.17 -21.94 -2.33
C GLU A 264 -19.36 -23.23 -2.20
N VAL A 265 -18.06 -23.17 -2.50
CA VAL A 265 -17.13 -24.30 -2.36
C VAL A 265 -16.30 -24.10 -1.10
N TYR A 266 -16.44 -24.99 -0.14
CA TYR A 266 -15.66 -25.02 1.09
C TYR A 266 -14.62 -26.11 1.02
N TYR A 267 -13.48 -25.92 1.67
CA TYR A 267 -12.47 -26.96 1.82
C TYR A 267 -11.79 -26.88 3.17
N ILE A 268 -11.17 -27.99 3.57
CA ILE A 268 -10.28 -28.07 4.74
C ILE A 268 -8.92 -28.53 4.21
N ALA A 269 -7.86 -27.80 4.55
CA ALA A 269 -6.48 -28.18 4.25
C ALA A 269 -5.75 -28.69 5.50
N LYS A 270 -4.87 -29.69 5.35
CA LYS A 270 -4.00 -30.18 6.44
C LYS A 270 -2.83 -29.25 6.71
N ASP A 271 -2.34 -28.57 5.67
CA ASP A 271 -1.15 -27.74 5.73
C ASP A 271 -1.47 -26.24 5.58
N ARG A 272 -0.57 -25.39 6.10
CA ARG A 272 -0.72 -23.93 6.04
C ARG A 272 -0.70 -23.37 4.61
N LYS A 273 -0.01 -24.03 3.67
CA LYS A 273 0.08 -23.58 2.27
C LYS A 273 -1.13 -24.01 1.44
N ARG A 274 -2.02 -24.84 2.00
CA ARG A 274 -3.26 -25.31 1.38
C ARG A 274 -3.01 -26.15 0.13
N LEU A 275 -2.03 -27.05 0.22
CA LEU A 275 -1.66 -27.98 -0.86
C LEU A 275 -2.28 -29.36 -0.65
N GLU A 276 -2.53 -29.75 0.61
CA GLU A 276 -3.14 -31.01 0.99
C GLU A 276 -4.60 -30.77 1.40
N ILE A 277 -5.53 -31.06 0.50
CA ILE A 277 -6.97 -30.74 0.65
C ILE A 277 -7.79 -32.05 0.70
N PRO A 278 -7.85 -32.75 1.84
CA PRO A 278 -8.55 -34.04 1.94
C PRO A 278 -10.08 -33.93 2.04
N TYR A 279 -10.63 -32.72 2.15
CA TYR A 279 -12.07 -32.50 2.27
C TYR A 279 -12.49 -31.28 1.45
N VAL A 280 -13.52 -31.46 0.62
CA VAL A 280 -14.18 -30.40 -0.14
C VAL A 280 -15.68 -30.56 0.01
N ALA A 281 -16.40 -29.47 0.19
CA ALA A 281 -17.85 -29.46 0.22
C ALA A 281 -18.40 -28.38 -0.71
N VAL A 282 -19.38 -28.77 -1.53
CA VAL A 282 -20.04 -27.87 -2.48
C VAL A 282 -21.47 -27.67 -2.03
N LYS A 283 -21.83 -26.42 -1.76
CA LYS A 283 -23.20 -26.03 -1.46
C LYS A 283 -23.84 -25.44 -2.70
N ASP A 284 -24.92 -26.08 -3.14
CA ASP A 284 -25.68 -25.64 -4.30
C ASP A 284 -26.66 -24.49 -3.96
N LYS A 285 -27.35 -23.96 -4.97
CA LYS A 285 -28.32 -22.87 -4.81
C LYS A 285 -29.56 -23.27 -3.99
N SER A 286 -29.85 -24.56 -3.84
CA SER A 286 -30.94 -25.06 -2.99
C SER A 286 -30.53 -25.17 -1.51
N GLY A 287 -29.23 -24.97 -1.22
CA GLY A 287 -28.65 -25.13 0.10
C GLY A 287 -28.21 -26.55 0.42
N LYS A 288 -28.34 -27.50 -0.53
CA LYS A 288 -27.86 -28.87 -0.35
C LYS A 288 -26.33 -28.88 -0.39
N LEU A 289 -25.73 -29.47 0.64
CA LEU A 289 -24.29 -29.68 0.74
C LEU A 289 -23.93 -31.06 0.20
N THR A 290 -22.97 -31.11 -0.73
CA THR A 290 -22.38 -32.36 -1.22
C THR A 290 -20.91 -32.37 -0.78
N GLU A 291 -20.51 -33.40 -0.03
CA GLU A 291 -19.16 -33.52 0.50
C GLU A 291 -18.34 -34.55 -0.28
N PHE A 292 -17.07 -34.24 -0.45
CA PHE A 292 -16.06 -35.04 -1.11
C PHE A 292 -14.89 -35.20 -0.16
N HIS A 293 -14.43 -36.44 -0.01
CA HIS A 293 -13.42 -36.84 0.95
C HIS A 293 -12.31 -37.56 0.18
N ASP A 294 -11.07 -37.39 0.61
CA ASP A 294 -9.94 -38.14 0.06
C ASP A 294 -10.17 -39.65 0.22
N GLU A 295 -9.90 -40.41 -0.85
CA GLU A 295 -10.14 -41.85 -0.87
C GLU A 295 -9.13 -42.63 -0.02
N TYR A 296 -7.91 -42.10 0.10
CA TYR A 296 -6.79 -42.77 0.76
C TYR A 296 -6.52 -42.23 2.17
N GLU A 297 -6.69 -40.92 2.37
CA GLU A 297 -6.43 -40.24 3.64
C GLU A 297 -7.58 -39.29 4.05
N PRO A 298 -8.80 -39.80 4.26
CA PRO A 298 -9.94 -38.98 4.67
C PRO A 298 -9.73 -38.38 6.06
N LEU A 299 -10.33 -37.22 6.31
CA LEU A 299 -10.42 -36.66 7.65
C LEU A 299 -11.45 -37.43 8.49
N SER A 300 -11.13 -37.64 9.77
CA SER A 300 -12.11 -38.12 10.75
C SER A 300 -13.24 -37.11 10.97
N LYS A 301 -14.35 -37.58 11.54
CA LYS A 301 -15.50 -36.70 11.85
C LYS A 301 -15.11 -35.60 12.82
N GLU A 302 -14.27 -35.91 13.80
CA GLU A 302 -13.73 -34.96 14.77
C GLU A 302 -12.84 -33.91 14.12
N GLU A 303 -12.00 -34.31 13.15
CA GLU A 303 -11.16 -33.39 12.38
C GLU A 303 -12.01 -32.47 11.50
N ILE A 304 -13.05 -32.97 10.84
CA ILE A 304 -13.96 -32.16 10.04
C ILE A 304 -14.74 -31.18 10.94
N ALA A 305 -15.16 -31.60 12.12
CA ALA A 305 -15.89 -30.74 13.06
C ALA A 305 -15.02 -29.59 13.59
N LYS A 306 -13.72 -29.84 13.83
CA LYS A 306 -12.77 -28.85 14.35
C LYS A 306 -12.05 -28.05 13.26
N GLY A 307 -11.99 -28.58 12.04
CA GLY A 307 -11.25 -28.01 10.93
C GLY A 307 -11.85 -26.70 10.43
N GLU A 308 -10.98 -25.78 10.02
CA GLU A 308 -11.39 -24.52 9.38
C GLU A 308 -11.97 -24.82 8.00
N LYS A 309 -13.30 -24.72 7.87
CA LYS A 309 -13.99 -24.81 6.58
C LYS A 309 -13.85 -23.48 5.85
N ARG A 310 -12.78 -23.34 5.09
CA ARG A 310 -12.50 -22.14 4.31
C ARG A 310 -13.38 -22.11 3.08
N LEU A 311 -14.06 -20.99 2.85
CA LEU A 311 -14.70 -20.70 1.57
C LEU A 311 -13.60 -20.39 0.54
N MET A 312 -13.64 -21.11 -0.59
CA MET A 312 -12.72 -20.92 -1.70
C MET A 312 -12.89 -19.51 -2.29
N ASP A 313 -11.76 -18.83 -2.50
CA ASP A 313 -11.71 -17.52 -3.14
C ASP A 313 -10.81 -17.51 -4.38
N CYS A 314 -10.70 -16.35 -5.03
CA CYS A 314 -9.94 -16.18 -6.26
C CYS A 314 -8.45 -16.54 -6.09
N LEU A 315 -7.86 -16.28 -4.92
CA LEU A 315 -6.42 -16.45 -4.67
C LEU A 315 -6.04 -17.90 -4.37
N ASP A 316 -7.00 -18.74 -4.01
CA ASP A 316 -6.77 -20.17 -3.83
C ASP A 316 -6.40 -20.86 -5.18
N CYS A 317 -6.84 -20.31 -6.32
CA CYS A 317 -6.44 -20.75 -7.66
C CYS A 317 -5.48 -19.79 -8.37
N HIS A 318 -5.75 -18.47 -8.32
CA HIS A 318 -4.93 -17.44 -8.96
C HIS A 318 -3.84 -16.91 -8.02
N ASN A 319 -3.16 -17.81 -7.31
CA ASN A 319 -2.12 -17.44 -6.36
C ASN A 319 -1.05 -16.56 -7.03
N ARG A 320 -0.77 -15.38 -6.46
CA ARG A 320 0.14 -14.35 -6.99
C ARG A 320 -0.18 -13.90 -8.42
N PRO A 321 -1.36 -13.33 -8.68
CA PRO A 321 -1.83 -13.02 -10.04
C PRO A 321 -1.00 -11.94 -10.74
N SER A 322 -0.28 -11.12 -9.98
CA SER A 322 0.57 -10.04 -10.46
C SER A 322 2.04 -10.21 -10.07
N HIS A 323 2.38 -11.23 -9.29
CA HIS A 323 3.74 -11.49 -8.81
C HIS A 323 4.21 -12.83 -9.37
N ILE A 324 4.30 -12.89 -10.71
CA ILE A 324 4.53 -14.11 -11.46
C ILE A 324 6.02 -14.42 -11.44
N TYR A 325 6.39 -15.42 -10.65
CA TYR A 325 7.75 -15.97 -10.62
C TYR A 325 7.79 -17.25 -11.47
N ARG A 326 8.68 -17.27 -12.46
CA ARG A 326 8.87 -18.43 -13.33
C ARG A 326 10.14 -19.17 -12.95
N SER A 327 10.14 -20.48 -13.13
CA SER A 327 11.34 -21.27 -12.98
C SER A 327 12.35 -20.93 -14.09
N PRO A 328 13.66 -21.08 -13.84
CA PRO A 328 14.68 -20.88 -14.87
C PRO A 328 14.42 -21.70 -16.13
N GLY A 329 13.98 -22.95 -15.97
CA GLY A 329 13.61 -23.80 -17.09
C GLY A 329 12.50 -23.18 -17.95
N ARG A 330 11.43 -22.67 -17.35
CA ARG A 330 10.34 -22.05 -18.10
C ARG A 330 10.79 -20.76 -18.80
N GLU A 331 11.61 -19.94 -18.15
CA GLU A 331 12.17 -18.74 -18.78
C GLU A 331 13.06 -19.11 -19.97
N MET A 332 13.89 -20.15 -19.87
CA MET A 332 14.67 -20.65 -21.00
C MET A 332 13.77 -21.12 -22.16
N ASP A 333 12.72 -21.90 -21.87
CA ASP A 333 11.78 -22.35 -22.90
C ASP A 333 11.13 -21.17 -23.64
N GLU A 334 10.71 -20.13 -22.90
CA GLU A 334 10.11 -18.93 -23.49
C GLU A 334 11.11 -18.10 -24.31
N ASN A 335 12.37 -17.99 -23.87
CA ASN A 335 13.40 -17.25 -24.60
C ASN A 335 13.89 -17.99 -25.86
N ILE A 336 13.93 -19.32 -25.84
CA ILE A 336 14.26 -20.13 -27.03
C ILE A 336 13.13 -20.00 -28.06
N VAL A 337 11.86 -20.22 -27.68
CA VAL A 337 10.75 -20.17 -28.65
C VAL A 337 10.50 -18.77 -29.22
N SER A 338 10.85 -17.72 -28.46
CA SER A 338 10.72 -16.32 -28.92
C SER A 338 11.93 -15.84 -29.74
N GLY A 339 12.96 -16.67 -29.92
CA GLY A 339 14.15 -16.34 -30.71
C GLY A 339 15.15 -15.41 -30.02
N HIS A 340 15.01 -15.18 -28.71
CA HIS A 340 16.02 -14.46 -27.93
C HIS A 340 17.27 -15.31 -27.66
N ILE A 341 17.10 -16.64 -27.64
CA ILE A 341 18.18 -17.63 -27.53
C ILE A 341 18.13 -18.52 -28.76
N ASP A 342 19.27 -18.69 -29.42
CA ASP A 342 19.38 -19.57 -30.57
C ASP A 342 19.34 -21.05 -30.13
N PRO A 343 18.32 -21.83 -30.53
CA PRO A 343 18.23 -23.25 -30.18
C PRO A 343 19.32 -24.11 -30.84
N SER A 344 20.08 -23.59 -31.82
CA SER A 344 21.19 -24.34 -32.42
C SER A 344 22.41 -24.44 -31.51
N LEU A 345 22.44 -23.70 -30.40
CA LEU A 345 23.50 -23.78 -29.41
C LEU A 345 23.38 -25.11 -28.65
N PRO A 346 24.39 -26.00 -28.71
CA PRO A 346 24.28 -27.31 -28.10
C PRO A 346 24.20 -27.20 -26.57
N TYR A 347 23.25 -27.93 -25.96
CA TYR A 347 23.01 -27.94 -24.52
C TYR A 347 22.71 -26.56 -23.90
N ILE A 348 22.09 -25.65 -24.66
CA ILE A 348 21.71 -24.34 -24.12
C ILE A 348 20.58 -24.46 -23.08
N LYS A 349 19.78 -25.52 -23.16
CA LYS A 349 18.73 -25.87 -22.20
C LYS A 349 19.26 -26.79 -21.09
#